data_AF-A0A1K1LD33-F1
#
_entry.id   AF-A0A1K1LD33-F1
#
_cell.length_a   1.000
_cell.length_b   1.000
_cell.length_c   1.000
_cell.angle_alpha   90.00
_cell.angle_beta   90.00
_cell.angle_gamma   90.00
#
_symmetry.space_group_name_H-M   'P 1'
#
loop_
_entity.id
_entity.type
_entity.pdbx_description
1 polymer ?
#
loop_
_entity_poly.entity_id
_entity_poly.type
_entity_poly.pdbx_seq_one_letter_code
_entity_poly.pdbx_strand_id
1 'polypeptide(L)'
;MAENKTQDQTPSDDVQKLRTELEAARAETAEARQALQKAEEEQKAAAQEVKTLRKTAAMQAAMEEKRAMHQLRQQEKVLLTINSEPNDSTPVMVSVNGYAYRINRDEPVLVPRAVAEALKLAIMEVPQVKRDPNGQERTVFRHVNRFSFSVETPTENDQAEDA
;
A
#
# COMPACT_ATOMS: atom_id res chain seq x y z
N MET A 1 -83.57 -48.61 -3.89
CA MET A 1 -82.42 -47.72 -4.18
C MET A 1 -81.31 -48.18 -3.25
N ALA A 2 -80.33 -48.89 -3.82
CA ALA A 2 -79.23 -49.57 -3.13
C ALA A 2 -78.05 -48.59 -2.95
N GLU A 3 -77.54 -48.44 -1.73
CA GLU A 3 -76.29 -48.99 -1.21
C GLU A 3 -75.27 -47.88 -0.93
N ASN A 4 -75.25 -47.46 0.34
CA ASN A 4 -74.26 -46.57 0.92
C ASN A 4 -72.98 -47.39 1.18
N LYS A 5 -72.02 -47.32 0.25
CA LYS A 5 -70.78 -48.10 0.27
C LYS A 5 -69.75 -47.43 1.19
N THR A 6 -69.60 -48.02 2.37
CA THR A 6 -68.31 -48.24 3.05
C THR A 6 -67.56 -47.00 3.55
N GLN A 7 -67.95 -46.52 4.73
CA GLN A 7 -66.97 -46.12 5.73
C GLN A 7 -66.51 -47.38 6.45
N ASP A 8 -65.26 -47.76 6.24
CA ASP A 8 -64.45 -48.53 7.20
C ASP A 8 -62.98 -48.34 6.82
N GLN A 9 -62.50 -47.09 6.96
CA GLN A 9 -61.08 -46.85 7.14
C GLN A 9 -60.81 -47.07 8.63
N THR A 10 -60.26 -48.22 8.97
CA THR A 10 -59.90 -48.54 10.35
C THR A 10 -58.86 -47.53 10.86
N PRO A 11 -59.05 -46.94 12.06
CA PRO A 11 -58.14 -45.93 12.64
C PRO A 11 -56.69 -46.43 12.81
N SER A 12 -56.44 -47.73 12.67
CA SER A 12 -55.12 -48.35 12.67
C SER A 12 -54.28 -48.02 11.42
N ASP A 13 -54.88 -47.90 10.23
CA ASP A 13 -54.14 -47.71 8.97
C ASP A 13 -53.68 -46.26 8.79
N ASP A 14 -54.49 -45.29 9.21
CA ASP A 14 -54.11 -43.88 9.17
C ASP A 14 -53.04 -43.55 10.20
N VAL A 15 -53.07 -44.20 11.36
CA VAL A 15 -51.99 -44.11 12.36
C VAL A 15 -50.68 -44.70 11.82
N GLN A 16 -50.73 -45.76 11.02
CA GLN A 16 -49.53 -46.31 10.37
C GLN A 16 -48.97 -45.37 9.30
N LYS A 17 -49.82 -44.79 8.45
CA LYS A 17 -49.40 -43.79 7.45
C LYS A 17 -48.75 -42.56 8.09
N LEU A 18 -49.35 -42.03 9.16
CA LEU A 18 -48.80 -40.89 9.90
C LEU A 18 -47.46 -41.22 10.58
N ARG A 19 -47.27 -42.47 11.03
CA ARG A 19 -45.98 -42.94 11.56
C ARG A 19 -44.92 -43.00 10.48
N THR A 20 -45.25 -43.53 9.30
CA THR A 20 -44.32 -43.57 8.16
C THR A 20 -43.96 -42.18 7.65
N GLU A 21 -44.91 -41.25 7.62
CA GLU A 21 -44.66 -39.85 7.25
C GLU A 21 -43.79 -39.13 8.29
N LEU A 22 -44.02 -39.36 9.59
CA LEU A 22 -43.17 -38.82 10.65
C LEU A 22 -41.75 -39.38 10.61
N GLU A 23 -41.58 -40.66 10.30
CA GLU A 23 -40.26 -41.27 10.14
C GLU A 23 -39.54 -40.72 8.90
N ALA A 24 -40.24 -40.54 7.78
CA ALA A 24 -39.69 -39.91 6.58
C ALA A 24 -39.27 -38.45 6.84
N ALA A 25 -40.13 -37.64 7.48
CA ALA A 25 -39.82 -36.26 7.83
C ALA A 25 -38.66 -36.14 8.83
N ARG A 26 -38.54 -37.10 9.76
CA ARG A 26 -37.38 -37.19 10.68
C ARG A 26 -36.10 -37.57 9.95
N ALA A 27 -36.16 -38.45 8.96
CA ALA A 27 -35.01 -38.81 8.13
C ALA A 27 -34.54 -37.60 7.30
N GLU A 28 -35.45 -36.90 6.61
CA GLU A 28 -35.11 -35.71 5.81
C GLU A 28 -34.53 -34.57 6.68
N THR A 29 -35.10 -34.33 7.87
CA THR A 29 -34.56 -33.31 8.78
C THR A 29 -33.22 -33.70 9.39
N ALA A 30 -32.95 -35.00 9.59
CA ALA A 30 -31.65 -35.49 10.02
C ALA A 30 -30.58 -35.30 8.93
N GLU A 31 -30.90 -35.60 7.67
CA GLU A 31 -30.02 -35.37 6.52
C GLU A 31 -29.73 -33.89 6.30
N ALA A 32 -30.76 -33.03 6.36
CA ALA A 32 -30.61 -31.58 6.24
C ALA A 32 -29.73 -31.00 7.35
N ARG A 33 -29.85 -31.50 8.59
CA ARG A 33 -28.99 -31.09 9.72
C ARG A 33 -27.54 -31.53 9.53
N GLN A 34 -27.31 -32.75 9.02
CA GLN A 34 -25.96 -33.22 8.73
C GLN A 34 -25.31 -32.42 7.58
N ALA A 35 -26.07 -32.08 6.54
CA ALA A 35 -25.59 -31.24 5.44
C ALA A 35 -25.22 -29.82 5.94
N LEU A 36 -26.04 -29.22 6.80
CA LEU A 36 -25.76 -27.92 7.42
C LEU A 36 -24.51 -27.96 8.31
N GLN A 37 -24.34 -29.01 9.11
CA GLN A 37 -23.14 -29.17 9.95
C GLN A 37 -21.87 -29.27 9.12
N LYS A 38 -21.87 -30.08 8.05
CA LYS A 38 -20.73 -30.19 7.12
C LYS A 38 -20.45 -28.86 6.42
N ALA A 39 -21.48 -28.17 5.94
CA ALA A 39 -21.32 -26.86 5.31
C ALA A 39 -20.77 -25.80 6.28
N GLU A 40 -21.21 -25.80 7.54
CA GLU A 40 -20.65 -24.92 8.58
C GLU A 40 -19.19 -25.25 8.91
N GLU A 41 -18.82 -26.53 8.97
CA GLU A 41 -17.44 -26.96 9.21
C GLU A 41 -16.52 -26.58 8.04
N GLU A 42 -16.97 -26.78 6.80
CA GLU A 42 -16.25 -26.35 5.60
C GLU A 42 -16.10 -24.82 5.55
N GLN A 43 -17.15 -24.06 5.90
CA GLN A 43 -17.05 -22.60 6.00
C GLN A 43 -16.09 -22.15 7.10
N LYS A 44 -16.10 -22.81 8.27
CA LYS A 44 -15.17 -22.52 9.37
C LYS A 44 -13.74 -22.85 8.97
N ALA A 45 -13.51 -23.97 8.29
CA ALA A 45 -12.20 -24.38 7.78
C ALA A 45 -11.69 -23.38 6.72
N ALA A 46 -12.51 -23.03 5.73
CA ALA A 46 -12.17 -22.03 4.72
C ALA A 46 -11.89 -20.64 5.33
N ALA A 47 -12.68 -20.22 6.32
CA ALA A 47 -12.46 -18.97 7.04
C ALA A 47 -11.14 -18.97 7.83
N GLN A 48 -10.78 -20.10 8.44
CA GLN A 48 -9.49 -20.25 9.12
C GLN A 48 -8.33 -20.20 8.14
N GLU A 49 -8.43 -20.88 7.00
CA GLU A 49 -7.40 -20.89 5.95
C GLU A 49 -7.18 -19.48 5.40
N VAL A 50 -8.24 -18.75 5.03
CA VAL A 50 -8.14 -17.34 4.60
C VAL A 50 -7.50 -16.47 5.69
N LYS A 51 -7.83 -16.69 6.96
CA LYS A 51 -7.23 -15.95 8.08
C LYS A 51 -5.73 -16.23 8.20
N THR A 52 -5.29 -17.48 8.00
CA THR A 52 -3.87 -17.83 8.01
C THR A 52 -3.11 -17.25 6.82
N LEU A 53 -3.69 -17.30 5.62
CA LEU A 53 -3.12 -16.69 4.41
C LEU A 53 -3.00 -15.17 4.56
N ARG A 54 -4.01 -14.50 5.12
CA ARG A 54 -3.93 -13.06 5.40
C ARG A 54 -2.83 -12.72 6.41
N LYS A 55 -2.69 -13.51 7.47
CA LYS A 55 -1.63 -13.29 8.48
C LYS A 55 -0.23 -13.48 7.89
N THR A 56 -0.05 -14.52 7.08
CA THR A 56 1.25 -14.79 6.42
C THR A 56 1.59 -13.70 5.41
N ALA A 57 0.64 -13.27 4.58
CA ALA A 57 0.83 -12.14 3.66
C ALA A 57 1.17 -10.84 4.41
N ALA A 58 0.46 -10.52 5.50
CA ALA A 58 0.76 -9.34 6.32
C ALA A 58 2.16 -9.42 6.94
N MET A 59 2.59 -10.60 7.40
CA MET A 59 3.94 -10.79 7.95
C MET A 59 5.02 -10.66 6.88
N GLN A 60 4.79 -11.17 5.67
CA GLN A 60 5.70 -11.00 4.53
C GLN A 60 5.83 -9.52 4.14
N ALA A 61 4.70 -8.81 3.99
CA ALA A 61 4.70 -7.38 3.72
C ALA A 61 5.49 -6.58 4.77
N ALA A 62 5.29 -6.88 6.06
CA ALA A 62 6.04 -6.23 7.13
C ALA A 62 7.55 -6.55 7.10
N MET A 63 7.93 -7.76 6.69
CA MET A 63 9.35 -8.11 6.53
C MET A 63 9.97 -7.40 5.32
N GLU A 64 9.24 -7.28 4.22
CA GLU A 64 9.67 -6.54 3.03
C GLU A 64 9.83 -5.05 3.33
N GLU A 65 8.88 -4.45 4.05
CA GLU A 65 8.96 -3.06 4.51
C GLU A 65 10.20 -2.82 5.37
N LYS A 66 10.48 -3.72 6.32
CA LYS A 66 11.70 -3.65 7.14
C LYS A 66 12.98 -3.78 6.31
N ARG A 67 13.00 -4.66 5.31
CA ARG A 67 14.15 -4.80 4.40
C ARG A 67 14.36 -3.55 3.56
N ALA A 68 13.29 -2.99 3.00
CA ALA A 68 13.34 -1.74 2.24
C ALA A 68 13.84 -0.58 3.13
N MET A 69 13.34 -0.47 4.36
CA MET A 69 13.80 0.53 5.33
C MET A 69 15.29 0.34 5.68
N HIS A 70 15.75 -0.90 5.83
CA HIS A 70 17.16 -1.18 6.13
C HIS A 70 18.07 -0.85 4.93
N GLN A 71 17.63 -1.16 3.70
CA GLN A 71 18.34 -0.77 2.48
C GLN A 71 18.41 0.76 2.33
N LEU A 72 17.34 1.48 2.66
CA LEU A 72 17.33 2.95 2.66
C LEU A 72 18.32 3.54 3.66
N ARG A 73 18.43 2.95 4.87
CA ARG A 73 19.43 3.36 5.87
C ARG A 73 20.87 3.11 5.43
N GLN A 74 21.10 2.11 4.58
CA GLN A 74 22.41 1.77 4.03
C GLN A 74 22.80 2.62 2.80
N GLN A 75 21.90 3.45 2.28
CA GLN A 75 22.23 4.33 1.16
C GLN A 75 23.26 5.37 1.59
N GLU A 76 24.17 5.70 0.67
CA GLU A 76 25.14 6.78 0.86
C GLU A 76 24.38 8.09 1.13
N LYS A 77 24.60 8.65 2.31
CA LYS A 77 24.05 9.95 2.72
C LYS A 77 25.07 11.04 2.41
N VAL A 78 24.56 12.22 2.10
CA VAL A 78 25.34 13.42 1.83
C VAL A 78 24.78 14.58 2.63
N LEU A 79 25.65 15.50 3.02
CA LEU A 79 25.23 16.75 3.66
C LEU A 79 24.87 17.74 2.54
N LEU A 80 23.60 18.12 2.46
CA LEU A 80 23.08 18.98 1.40
C LEU A 80 22.65 20.32 2.00
N THR A 81 23.13 21.40 1.42
CA THR A 81 22.71 22.77 1.76
C THR A 81 22.13 23.42 0.51
N ILE A 82 20.91 23.95 0.61
CA ILE A 82 20.27 24.70 -0.48
C ILE A 82 20.33 26.18 -0.13
N ASN A 83 20.95 27.00 -0.96
CA ASN A 83 21.11 28.43 -0.66
C ASN A 83 19.79 29.18 -0.85
N SER A 84 19.48 30.13 0.03
CA SER A 84 18.39 31.07 -0.20
C SER A 84 18.70 32.06 -1.32
N GLU A 85 17.63 32.48 -1.99
CA GLU A 85 17.70 33.61 -2.92
C GLU A 85 17.17 34.86 -2.21
N PRO A 86 17.57 36.08 -2.61
CA PRO A 86 17.17 37.32 -1.95
C PRO A 86 15.65 37.50 -1.80
N ASN A 87 14.86 36.84 -2.65
CA ASN A 87 13.40 36.91 -2.67
C ASN A 87 12.72 35.58 -2.32
N ASP A 88 13.48 34.51 -2.04
CA ASP A 88 12.93 33.19 -1.75
C ASP A 88 13.75 32.41 -0.72
N SER A 89 13.18 32.32 0.49
CA SER A 89 13.66 31.48 1.59
C SER A 89 12.76 30.27 1.84
N THR A 90 11.84 29.96 0.91
CA THR A 90 10.87 28.89 1.09
C THR A 90 11.58 27.53 1.07
N PRO A 91 11.22 26.59 1.99
CA PRO A 91 11.77 25.24 1.98
C PRO A 91 11.51 24.51 0.66
N VAL A 92 12.50 23.76 0.20
CA VAL A 92 12.42 22.99 -1.03
C VAL A 92 11.92 21.58 -0.74
N MET A 93 10.85 21.19 -1.42
CA MET A 93 10.30 19.84 -1.35
C MET A 93 10.90 18.98 -2.47
N VAL A 94 11.58 17.90 -2.10
CA VAL A 94 12.17 16.94 -3.05
C VAL A 94 11.59 15.56 -2.78
N SER A 95 11.03 14.91 -3.81
CA SER A 95 10.48 13.56 -3.68
C SER A 95 11.33 12.57 -4.46
N VAL A 96 11.81 11.53 -3.78
CA VAL A 96 12.64 10.46 -4.37
C VAL A 96 12.13 9.12 -3.90
N ASN A 97 11.86 8.21 -4.85
CA ASN A 97 11.41 6.83 -4.58
C ASN A 97 10.22 6.73 -3.61
N GLY A 98 9.27 7.67 -3.70
CA GLY A 98 8.07 7.69 -2.85
C GLY A 98 8.23 8.37 -1.49
N TYR A 99 9.44 8.82 -1.13
CA TYR A 99 9.71 9.62 0.07
C TYR A 99 9.78 11.10 -0.27
N ALA A 100 9.18 11.95 0.55
CA ALA A 100 9.23 13.40 0.42
C ALA A 100 10.14 14.02 1.49
N TYR A 101 11.13 14.78 1.06
CA TYR A 101 12.08 15.51 1.90
C TYR A 101 11.74 17.00 1.86
N ARG A 102 11.58 17.60 3.04
CA ARG A 102 11.43 19.05 3.19
C ARG A 102 12.76 19.62 3.67
N ILE A 103 13.45 20.34 2.78
CA ILE A 103 14.80 20.84 3.03
C ILE A 103 14.73 22.34 3.23
N ASN A 104 15.08 22.80 4.43
CA ASN A 104 15.20 24.22 4.71
C ASN A 104 16.39 24.80 3.97
N ARG A 105 16.31 26.08 3.59
CA ARG A 105 17.43 26.76 2.95
C ARG A 105 18.47 27.21 3.98
N ASP A 106 19.72 27.29 3.55
CA ASP A 106 20.90 27.69 4.33
C ASP A 106 21.22 26.82 5.56
N GLU A 107 20.53 25.69 5.69
CA GLU A 107 20.75 24.70 6.73
C GLU A 107 21.31 23.42 6.09
N PRO A 108 22.43 22.87 6.61
CA PRO A 108 22.96 21.60 6.14
C PRO A 108 22.07 20.46 6.64
N VAL A 109 21.52 19.67 5.72
CA VAL A 109 20.64 18.54 6.04
C VAL A 109 21.23 17.25 5.51
N LEU A 110 21.27 16.21 6.35
CA LEU A 110 21.70 14.89 5.94
C LEU A 110 20.60 14.21 5.13
N VAL A 111 20.87 13.93 3.86
CA VAL A 111 19.90 13.33 2.93
C VAL A 111 20.54 12.21 2.11
N PRO A 112 19.77 11.25 1.57
CA PRO A 112 20.31 10.29 0.61
C PRO A 112 20.90 10.99 -0.62
N ARG A 113 22.00 10.46 -1.15
CA ARG A 113 22.67 10.99 -2.35
C ARG A 113 21.72 11.16 -3.55
N ALA A 114 20.72 10.29 -3.68
CA ALA A 114 19.70 10.38 -4.72
C ALA A 114 18.93 11.71 -4.70
N VAL A 115 18.76 12.34 -3.52
CA VAL A 115 18.13 13.67 -3.37
C VAL A 115 19.00 14.76 -4.00
N ALA A 116 20.31 14.72 -3.76
CA ALA A 116 21.24 15.64 -4.38
C ALA A 116 21.31 15.45 -5.91
N GLU A 117 21.22 14.21 -6.39
CA GLU A 117 21.17 13.92 -7.82
C GLU A 117 19.87 14.41 -8.48
N ALA A 118 18.73 14.27 -7.81
CA ALA A 118 17.47 14.85 -8.28
C ALA A 118 17.56 16.38 -8.44
N LEU A 119 18.23 17.08 -7.52
CA LEU A 119 18.47 18.52 -7.62
C LEU A 119 19.42 18.89 -8.77
N LYS A 120 20.41 18.05 -9.09
CA LYS A 120 21.29 18.25 -10.27
C LYS A 120 20.52 18.16 -11.58
N LEU A 121 19.50 17.30 -11.65
CA LEU A 121 18.66 17.11 -12.83
C LEU A 121 17.58 18.19 -12.98
N ALA A 122 17.25 18.88 -11.89
CA ALA A 122 16.31 20.00 -11.90
C ALA A 122 16.94 21.24 -12.55
N ILE A 123 16.97 21.27 -13.88
CA ILE A 123 17.54 22.35 -14.69
C ILE A 123 16.42 23.30 -15.14
N MET A 124 16.73 24.59 -15.19
CA MET A 124 15.89 25.66 -15.73
C MET A 124 16.67 26.42 -16.81
N GLU A 125 15.96 26.85 -17.85
CA GLU A 125 16.52 27.70 -18.88
C GLU A 125 16.32 29.17 -18.51
N VAL A 126 17.42 29.91 -18.41
CA VAL A 126 17.38 31.35 -18.14
C VAL A 126 17.85 32.10 -19.39
N PRO A 127 17.05 33.05 -19.92
CA PRO A 127 17.48 33.88 -21.03
C PRO A 127 18.60 34.82 -20.59
N GLN A 128 19.73 34.78 -21.29
CA GLN A 128 20.85 35.70 -21.09
C GLN A 128 21.08 36.49 -22.37
N VAL A 129 21.14 37.81 -22.25
CA VAL A 129 21.51 38.69 -23.36
C VAL A 129 23.03 38.65 -23.51
N LYS A 130 23.50 38.09 -24.62
CA LYS A 130 24.91 38.16 -25.03
C LYS A 130 25.07 39.25 -26.07
N ARG A 131 26.09 40.07 -25.89
CA ARG A 131 26.48 41.08 -26.88
C ARG A 131 27.56 40.49 -27.78
N ASP A 132 27.23 40.31 -29.05
CA ASP A 132 28.19 39.85 -30.05
C ASP A 132 29.27 40.92 -30.29
N PRO A 133 30.46 40.55 -30.77
CA PRO A 133 31.52 41.50 -31.13
C PRO A 133 31.07 42.58 -32.14
N ASN A 134 30.04 42.27 -32.92
CA ASN A 134 29.44 43.16 -33.92
C ASN A 134 28.39 44.13 -33.33
N GLY A 135 28.23 44.16 -32.01
CA GLY A 135 27.30 45.06 -31.30
C GLY A 135 25.84 44.62 -31.30
N GLN A 136 25.49 43.51 -31.96
CA GLN A 136 24.15 42.92 -31.90
C GLN A 136 23.93 42.19 -30.57
N GLU A 137 22.76 42.38 -29.98
CA GLU A 137 22.32 41.64 -28.80
C GLU A 137 21.57 40.39 -29.25
N ARG A 138 21.98 39.23 -28.73
CA ARG A 138 21.29 37.95 -28.94
C ARG A 138 20.91 37.36 -27.60
N THR A 139 19.64 36.97 -27.47
CA THR A 139 19.17 36.20 -26.31
C THR A 139 19.58 34.75 -26.49
N VAL A 140 20.41 34.24 -25.58
CA VAL A 140 20.83 32.84 -25.53
C VAL A 140 20.29 32.23 -24.24
N PHE A 141 19.64 31.08 -24.34
CA PHE A 141 19.14 30.34 -23.18
C PHE A 141 20.27 29.54 -22.55
N ARG A 142 20.57 29.81 -21.28
CA ARG A 142 21.55 29.07 -20.50
C ARG A 142 20.83 28.09 -19.59
N HIS A 143 21.25 26.83 -19.64
CA HIS A 143 20.83 25.80 -18.71
C HIS A 143 21.53 26.02 -17.37
N VAL A 144 20.77 26.26 -16.32
CA VAL A 144 21.25 26.44 -14.95
C VAL A 144 20.42 25.58 -14.01
N ASN A 145 20.99 25.17 -12.88
CA ASN A 145 20.21 24.45 -11.87
C ASN A 145 19.12 25.38 -11.34
N ARG A 146 17.92 24.82 -11.15
CA ARG A 146 16.77 25.53 -10.62
C ARG A 146 17.01 26.03 -9.20
N PHE A 147 17.78 25.27 -8.43
CA PHE A 147 18.16 25.62 -7.06
C PHE A 147 19.69 25.69 -6.98
N SER A 148 20.21 26.68 -6.25
CA SER A 148 21.62 26.72 -5.88
C SER A 148 21.84 25.83 -4.65
N PHE A 149 22.71 24.84 -4.74
CA PHE A 149 23.00 23.93 -3.62
C PHE A 149 24.47 23.51 -3.60
N SER A 150 24.96 23.14 -2.41
CA SER A 150 26.25 22.51 -2.19
C SER A 150 26.06 21.12 -1.59
N VAL A 151 26.99 20.22 -1.88
CA VAL A 151 27.00 18.85 -1.37
C VAL A 151 28.35 18.60 -0.72
N GLU A 152 28.33 18.20 0.54
CA GLU A 152 29.50 17.87 1.34
C GLU A 152 29.46 16.41 1.79
N THR A 153 30.63 15.82 2.00
CA THR A 153 30.74 14.48 2.60
C THR A 153 30.48 14.59 4.10
N PRO A 154 29.49 13.86 4.65
CA PRO A 154 29.14 13.96 6.06
C PRO A 154 30.27 13.42 6.92
N THR A 155 30.55 14.09 8.02
CA THR A 155 31.56 13.65 9.01
C THR A 155 30.99 12.54 9.89
N GLU A 156 31.86 11.82 10.63
CA GLU A 156 31.43 10.72 11.51
C GLU A 156 30.40 11.18 12.58
N ASN A 157 30.47 12.44 13.00
CA ASN A 157 29.52 13.02 13.95
C ASN A 157 28.13 13.24 13.32
N ASP A 158 28.07 13.69 12.06
CA ASP A 158 26.81 13.94 11.36
C ASP A 158 26.04 12.65 11.10
N GLN A 159 26.76 11.53 10.92
CA GLN A 159 26.14 10.21 10.73
C GLN A 159 25.59 9.62 12.05
N ALA A 160 26.08 10.07 13.21
CA ALA A 160 25.68 9.56 14.52
C ALA A 160 24.34 10.15 15.00
N GLU A 161 23.98 11.37 14.56
CA GLU A 161 22.72 12.02 14.95
C GLU A 161 21.48 11.45 14.24
N ASP A 162 21.66 10.61 13.21
CA ASP A 162 20.60 10.01 12.38
C ASP A 162 20.41 8.49 12.65
N ALA A 163 21.00 7.97 13.75
CA ALA A 163 20.94 6.56 14.19
C ALA A 163 19.88 6.31 15.27
#